data_AF-J9Z5J2-F1
#
_entry.id   AF-J9Z5J2-F1
#
_cell.length_a   1.000
_cell.length_b   1.000
_cell.length_c   1.000
_cell.angle_alpha   90.00
_cell.angle_beta   90.00
_cell.angle_gamma   90.00
#
_symmetry.space_group_name_H-M   'P 1'
#
loop_
_entity.id
_entity.type
_entity.pdbx_description
1 polymer ?
#
loop_
_entity_poly.entity_id
_entity_poly.type
_entity_poly.pdbx_seq_one_letter_code
_entity_poly.pdbx_strand_id
1 'polypeptide(L)'
;EAAAFAAWGGAEGVGGGAVPSQKLAVRATSRLQAVANGDIGLLCDSVVEEVRELTGYDRVMVYKFHEDERGEVVAEIRRSDLEPYLGLHYPATDIPQASRFLFMQNKVRMISDCRADPVRIIQAEELPQLLCLVGSTLRAPHGCHAQYMANMGSIASLAMAVIVNNGNDEVGSSGRNTGKLWGLVVCHHTSPRAVPFPLRSACEFLMQTFSLQINMEMQLATQLTENNILRTQTLLCDMLLRDAPIGIVTQSPSIMDLVKCDGAALYYGDKFWLIGVTPTEAQIKDIADWLLEYHGDSTGLSTDSLADAGYPGAASLGDAVCGMAAARITSKDFLFWFRSHTAKEIKWGGAKHHPDDKDDGRRMHPRSSFKAFLEVVKRRSLPWDNVEMDAIHSLQLILRGSFKDIDDSKNKTMVHAQMNDLKLQGDELNSAACEMVRVIETAHAPILGVDSAGIVNGWNSYAAELTGLPAEEAMGKSLVHDLVLEESIETVAKMLYNALRGEEDKNVEIKLRTFGPQMQKEVILVVN
;
A
#
# COMPACT_ATOMS: atom_id res chain seq x y z
N GLU A 1 26.12 14.32 -0.96
CA GLU A 1 25.22 15.06 -0.05
C GLU A 1 25.57 14.92 1.45
N ALA A 2 26.85 14.81 1.81
CA ALA A 2 27.28 14.63 3.21
C ALA A 2 27.55 15.95 3.98
N ALA A 3 27.25 17.11 3.39
CA ALA A 3 27.64 18.43 3.95
C ALA A 3 26.45 19.30 4.42
N ALA A 4 25.20 18.85 4.24
CA ALA A 4 24.02 19.66 4.60
C ALA A 4 23.57 19.53 6.07
N PHE A 5 24.17 18.62 6.85
CA PHE A 5 23.73 18.30 8.22
C PHE A 5 24.15 19.31 9.31
N ALA A 6 24.89 20.37 8.98
CA ALA A 6 25.45 21.29 9.97
C ALA A 6 24.60 22.54 10.28
N ALA A 7 23.47 22.77 9.60
CA ALA A 7 22.84 24.11 9.59
C ALA A 7 21.56 24.31 10.42
N TRP A 8 21.05 23.31 11.15
CA TRP A 8 19.83 23.45 11.97
C TRP A 8 20.12 23.35 13.47
N GLY A 9 20.95 24.26 13.97
CA GLY A 9 21.31 24.36 15.39
C GLY A 9 21.59 25.81 15.80
N GLY A 10 20.73 26.74 15.40
CA GLY A 10 20.83 28.16 15.76
C GLY A 10 19.76 28.57 16.76
N ALA A 11 19.94 28.21 18.03
CA ALA A 11 19.33 28.90 19.16
C ALA A 11 20.24 28.72 20.39
N GLU A 12 21.08 29.72 20.62
CA GLU A 12 21.93 29.82 21.81
C GLU A 12 21.08 30.03 23.08
N GLY A 13 21.39 29.28 24.14
CA GLY A 13 21.00 29.64 25.50
C GLY A 13 20.69 28.45 26.43
N VAL A 14 21.63 28.15 27.33
CA VAL A 14 21.53 27.25 28.51
C VAL A 14 21.83 25.74 28.30
N GLY A 15 23.11 25.45 28.07
CA GLY A 15 23.95 24.64 28.99
C GLY A 15 23.61 23.17 29.28
N GLY A 16 24.34 22.24 28.60
CA GLY A 16 25.15 21.26 29.34
C GLY A 16 24.65 19.82 29.53
N GLY A 17 23.88 19.22 28.60
CA GLY A 17 23.46 17.81 28.71
C GLY A 17 23.51 16.95 27.44
N ALA A 18 23.65 17.54 26.25
CA ALA A 18 23.43 16.84 24.97
C ALA A 18 24.63 16.07 24.41
N VAL A 19 25.86 16.34 24.86
CA VAL A 19 27.09 15.83 24.24
C VAL A 19 27.38 14.34 24.52
N PRO A 20 27.07 13.75 25.70
CA PRO A 20 27.34 12.33 25.95
C PRO A 20 26.35 11.38 25.25
N SER A 21 25.06 11.74 25.20
CA SER A 21 24.01 10.92 24.57
C SER A 21 24.18 10.81 23.07
N GLN A 22 24.53 11.91 22.41
CA GLN A 22 24.81 11.92 20.97
C GLN A 22 26.01 11.03 20.63
N LYS A 23 27.09 11.05 21.42
CA LYS A 23 28.24 10.17 21.20
C LYS A 23 27.89 8.68 21.35
N LEU A 24 27.04 8.34 22.32
CA LEU A 24 26.55 6.97 22.52
C LEU A 24 25.68 6.51 21.34
N ALA A 25 24.81 7.40 20.83
CA ALA A 25 23.96 7.11 19.68
C ALA A 25 24.76 6.98 18.37
N VAL A 26 25.77 7.84 18.16
CA VAL A 26 26.54 7.89 16.90
C VAL A 26 27.15 6.54 16.53
N ARG A 27 27.74 5.83 17.48
CA ARG A 27 28.35 4.52 17.22
C ARG A 27 27.28 3.48 16.79
N ALA A 28 26.16 3.45 17.50
CA ALA A 28 25.04 2.57 17.19
C ALA A 28 24.42 2.90 15.82
N THR A 29 24.21 4.18 15.53
CA THR A 29 23.67 4.63 14.24
C THR A 29 24.61 4.33 13.09
N SER A 30 25.92 4.51 13.26
CA SER A 30 26.89 4.18 12.21
C SER A 30 26.94 2.69 11.89
N ARG A 31 26.75 1.82 12.89
CA ARG A 31 26.65 0.38 12.67
C ARG A 31 25.37 0.00 11.95
N LEU A 32 24.25 0.58 12.36
CA LEU A 32 22.97 0.38 11.68
C LEU A 32 23.03 0.85 10.21
N GLN A 33 23.71 1.96 9.94
CA GLN A 33 24.00 2.49 8.60
C GLN A 33 24.96 1.64 7.76
N ALA A 34 25.75 0.78 8.39
CA ALA A 34 26.68 -0.11 7.71
C ALA A 34 26.05 -1.48 7.37
N VAL A 35 24.83 -1.75 7.85
CA VAL A 35 24.08 -2.96 7.46
C VAL A 35 23.81 -2.90 5.96
N ALA A 36 24.02 -4.02 5.28
CA ALA A 36 23.77 -4.11 3.85
C ALA A 36 22.29 -3.86 3.54
N ASN A 37 22.04 -3.07 2.50
CA ASN A 37 20.69 -2.82 2.02
C ASN A 37 20.06 -4.11 1.45
N GLY A 38 18.73 -4.16 1.41
CA GLY A 38 17.94 -5.26 0.85
C GLY A 38 17.46 -6.31 1.84
N ASP A 39 17.74 -6.15 3.14
CA ASP A 39 17.31 -7.10 4.18
C ASP A 39 16.82 -6.38 5.44
N ILE A 40 15.48 -6.23 5.53
CA ILE A 40 14.80 -5.67 6.70
C ILE A 40 15.02 -6.54 7.95
N GLY A 41 15.20 -7.86 7.79
CA GLY A 41 15.46 -8.78 8.90
C GLY A 41 16.78 -8.46 9.58
N LEU A 42 17.86 -8.32 8.80
CA LEU A 42 19.18 -7.92 9.31
C LEU A 42 19.17 -6.54 9.98
N LEU A 43 18.40 -5.58 9.45
CA LEU A 43 18.20 -4.29 10.11
C LEU A 43 17.50 -4.43 11.46
N CYS A 44 16.45 -5.27 11.53
CA CYS A 44 15.72 -5.54 12.77
C CYS A 44 16.60 -6.26 13.80
N ASP A 45 17.44 -7.20 13.39
CA ASP A 45 18.38 -7.89 14.28
C ASP A 45 19.45 -6.94 14.82
N SER A 46 20.01 -6.10 13.95
CA SER A 46 21.02 -5.11 14.32
C SER A 46 20.49 -4.09 15.33
N VAL A 47 19.25 -3.62 15.16
CA VAL A 47 18.69 -2.61 16.08
C VAL A 47 18.42 -3.18 17.47
N VAL A 48 17.98 -4.45 17.59
CA VAL A 48 17.73 -5.04 18.90
C VAL A 48 19.04 -5.28 19.66
N GLU A 49 20.13 -5.63 18.97
CA GLU A 49 21.47 -5.76 19.53
C GLU A 49 21.97 -4.44 20.11
N GLU A 50 21.94 -3.37 19.31
CA GLU A 50 22.42 -2.04 19.71
C GLU A 50 21.59 -1.47 20.87
N VAL A 51 20.26 -1.61 20.82
CA VAL A 51 19.38 -1.16 21.92
C VAL A 51 19.65 -1.96 23.19
N ARG A 52 19.92 -3.27 23.10
CA ARG A 52 20.25 -4.08 24.29
C ARG A 52 21.60 -3.68 24.88
N GLU A 53 22.62 -3.45 24.06
CA GLU A 53 23.95 -2.99 24.52
C GLU A 53 23.84 -1.63 25.21
N LEU A 54 23.07 -0.70 24.64
CA LEU A 54 22.87 0.64 25.20
C LEU A 54 22.08 0.61 26.51
N THR A 55 21.01 -0.17 26.59
CA THR A 55 20.02 -0.05 27.66
C THR A 55 20.15 -1.11 28.76
N GLY A 56 20.75 -2.25 28.48
CA GLY A 56 20.93 -3.37 29.41
C GLY A 56 19.62 -4.03 29.85
N TYR A 57 18.54 -3.92 29.07
CA TYR A 57 17.31 -4.68 29.31
C TYR A 57 17.54 -6.19 29.10
N ASP A 58 16.70 -7.02 29.75
CA ASP A 58 16.87 -8.48 29.66
C ASP A 58 16.44 -9.01 28.29
N ARG A 59 15.45 -8.36 27.68
CA ARG A 59 14.92 -8.66 26.35
C ARG A 59 14.69 -7.36 25.60
N VAL A 60 15.05 -7.35 24.31
CA VAL A 60 14.74 -6.29 23.36
C VAL A 60 14.18 -6.95 22.11
N MET A 61 13.09 -6.41 21.59
CA MET A 61 12.39 -6.98 20.43
C MET A 61 11.85 -5.89 19.51
N VAL A 62 11.84 -6.19 18.21
CA VAL A 62 11.11 -5.41 17.22
C VAL A 62 9.72 -6.04 17.07
N TYR A 63 8.70 -5.24 17.35
CA TYR A 63 7.29 -5.59 17.27
C TYR A 63 6.68 -4.86 16.07
N LYS A 64 6.42 -5.58 14.97
CA LYS A 64 5.86 -5.04 13.73
C LYS A 64 4.33 -5.09 13.76
N PHE A 65 3.65 -4.03 13.35
CA PHE A 65 2.21 -4.06 13.10
C PHE A 65 1.92 -4.55 11.68
N HIS A 66 0.97 -5.46 11.55
CA HIS A 66 0.42 -5.89 10.26
C HIS A 66 -0.75 -4.99 9.85
N GLU A 67 -1.27 -5.19 8.63
CA GLU A 67 -2.40 -4.42 8.10
C GLU A 67 -3.68 -4.59 8.92
N ASP A 68 -3.92 -5.79 9.45
CA ASP A 68 -5.01 -6.11 10.38
C ASP A 68 -4.73 -5.63 11.81
N GLU A 69 -3.78 -4.70 11.98
CA GLU A 69 -3.41 -4.06 13.23
C GLU A 69 -2.88 -5.00 14.32
N ARG A 70 -2.89 -6.32 14.16
CA ARG A 70 -2.17 -7.24 15.05
C ARG A 70 -0.67 -6.97 14.97
N GLY A 71 0.08 -7.42 15.97
CA GLY A 71 1.52 -7.35 15.88
C GLY A 71 2.23 -8.69 15.94
N GLU A 72 3.49 -8.66 15.55
CA GLU A 72 4.39 -9.80 15.47
C GLU A 72 5.78 -9.40 15.98
N VAL A 73 6.41 -10.28 16.75
CA VAL A 73 7.82 -10.12 17.11
C VAL A 73 8.69 -10.62 15.96
N VAL A 74 9.26 -9.71 15.18
CA VAL A 74 10.03 -10.04 13.96
C VAL A 74 11.54 -10.15 14.21
N ALA A 75 12.05 -9.56 15.29
CA ALA A 75 13.43 -9.72 15.74
C ALA A 75 13.48 -9.67 17.27
N GLU A 76 14.42 -10.39 17.86
CA GLU A 76 14.53 -10.50 19.32
C GLU A 76 15.96 -10.83 19.76
N ILE A 77 16.43 -10.11 20.77
CA ILE A 77 17.58 -10.52 21.58
C ILE A 77 17.17 -10.56 23.05
N ARG A 78 17.62 -11.59 23.76
CA ARG A 78 17.19 -11.84 25.15
C ARG A 78 18.26 -12.53 25.97
N ARG A 79 18.12 -12.45 27.29
CA ARG A 79 18.84 -13.29 28.25
C ARG A 79 18.46 -14.76 28.03
N SER A 80 19.45 -15.65 28.07
CA SER A 80 19.33 -17.04 27.61
C SER A 80 18.32 -17.89 28.39
N ASP A 81 18.05 -17.56 29.64
CA ASP A 81 17.14 -18.24 30.56
C ASP A 81 15.66 -17.95 30.32
N LEU A 82 15.32 -16.92 29.55
CA LEU A 82 13.91 -16.56 29.33
C LEU A 82 13.24 -17.53 28.32
N GLU A 83 11.95 -17.37 28.06
CA GLU A 83 11.30 -18.02 26.89
C GLU A 83 11.39 -17.12 25.66
N PRO A 84 11.59 -17.63 24.43
CA PRO A 84 11.64 -16.79 23.23
C PRO A 84 10.26 -16.28 22.84
N TYR A 85 10.15 -15.02 22.42
CA TYR A 85 8.93 -14.46 21.83
C TYR A 85 9.03 -14.26 20.32
N LEU A 86 10.21 -14.50 19.71
CA LEU A 86 10.41 -14.42 18.27
C LEU A 86 9.35 -15.23 17.48
N GLY A 87 8.71 -14.56 16.51
CA GLY A 87 7.65 -15.12 15.67
C GLY A 87 6.27 -15.21 16.34
N LEU A 88 6.11 -14.74 17.59
CA LEU A 88 4.80 -14.71 18.23
C LEU A 88 3.96 -13.52 17.75
N HIS A 89 2.70 -13.81 17.42
CA HIS A 89 1.67 -12.85 17.08
C HIS A 89 0.79 -12.49 18.28
N TYR A 90 0.36 -11.25 18.30
CA TYR A 90 -0.46 -10.67 19.35
C TYR A 90 -1.64 -9.90 18.74
N PRO A 91 -2.87 -10.10 19.23
CA PRO A 91 -4.07 -9.38 18.81
C PRO A 91 -3.92 -7.85 18.82
N ALA A 92 -4.63 -7.18 17.92
CA ALA A 92 -4.64 -5.72 17.82
C ALA A 92 -5.04 -5.03 19.15
N THR A 93 -5.92 -5.66 19.92
CA THR A 93 -6.45 -5.18 21.20
C THR A 93 -5.43 -5.13 22.35
N ASP A 94 -4.27 -5.80 22.22
CA ASP A 94 -3.21 -5.72 23.24
C ASP A 94 -2.56 -4.33 23.28
N ILE A 95 -2.58 -3.61 22.15
CA ILE A 95 -2.16 -2.21 22.04
C ILE A 95 -3.30 -1.42 21.39
N PRO A 96 -4.23 -0.87 22.19
CA PRO A 96 -5.38 -0.13 21.69
C PRO A 96 -5.00 1.02 20.76
N GLN A 97 -5.87 1.39 19.82
CA GLN A 97 -5.65 2.46 18.85
C GLN A 97 -5.28 3.80 19.52
N ALA A 98 -5.93 4.13 20.64
CA ALA A 98 -5.59 5.31 21.44
C ALA A 98 -4.13 5.28 21.93
N SER A 99 -3.60 4.11 22.32
CA SER A 99 -2.21 3.98 22.74
C SER A 99 -1.24 4.11 21.58
N ARG A 100 -1.58 3.60 20.38
CA ARG A 100 -0.79 3.76 19.16
C ARG A 100 -0.67 5.22 18.77
N PHE A 101 -1.78 5.96 18.83
CA PHE A 101 -1.79 7.41 18.61
C PHE A 101 -0.88 8.15 19.62
N LEU A 102 -0.88 7.72 20.89
CA LEU A 102 0.02 8.31 21.88
C LEU A 102 1.51 8.03 21.58
N PHE A 103 1.86 6.89 20.98
CA PHE A 103 3.23 6.61 20.53
C PHE A 103 3.67 7.49 19.36
N MET A 104 2.72 7.91 18.51
CA MET A 104 3.00 8.89 17.45
C MET A 104 3.35 10.28 18.01
N GLN A 105 2.78 10.65 19.17
CA GLN A 105 3.08 11.91 19.85
C GLN A 105 4.30 11.82 20.77
N ASN A 106 4.42 10.74 21.53
CA ASN A 106 5.50 10.48 22.47
C ASN A 106 6.23 9.20 22.09
N LYS A 107 7.31 9.39 21.35
CA LYS A 107 8.04 8.31 20.67
C LYS A 107 8.78 7.38 21.62
N VAL A 108 9.02 7.78 22.87
CA VAL A 108 9.70 6.96 23.87
C VAL A 108 8.91 6.94 25.17
N ARG A 109 8.57 5.75 25.65
CA ARG A 109 7.81 5.54 26.88
C ARG A 109 8.51 4.54 27.78
N MET A 110 8.74 4.93 29.02
CA MET A 110 9.36 4.08 30.04
C MET A 110 8.39 3.81 31.19
N ILE A 111 8.38 2.57 31.67
CA ILE A 111 7.72 2.15 32.89
C ILE A 111 8.79 1.47 33.74
N SER A 112 9.19 2.13 34.84
CA SER A 112 10.32 1.65 35.65
C SER A 112 9.95 0.43 36.50
N ASP A 113 8.70 0.37 36.95
CA ASP A 113 8.14 -0.71 37.73
C ASP A 113 6.61 -0.71 37.53
N CYS A 114 6.06 -1.78 36.96
CA CYS A 114 4.63 -1.91 36.75
C CYS A 114 3.84 -2.21 38.04
N ARG A 115 4.53 -2.55 39.14
CA ARG A 115 3.92 -2.86 40.45
C ARG A 115 3.93 -1.66 41.39
N ALA A 116 4.58 -0.56 41.01
CA ALA A 116 4.66 0.63 41.84
C ALA A 116 3.30 1.36 41.90
N ASP A 117 2.94 1.82 43.11
CA ASP A 117 1.72 2.59 43.31
C ASP A 117 1.80 3.96 42.60
N PRO A 118 0.78 4.35 41.81
CA PRO A 118 0.79 5.64 41.13
C PRO A 118 0.62 6.79 42.13
N VAL A 119 1.38 7.87 41.91
CA VAL A 119 1.26 9.10 42.71
C VAL A 119 0.19 10.00 42.11
N ARG A 120 -0.77 10.44 42.94
CA ARG A 120 -1.85 11.34 42.50
C ARG A 120 -1.33 12.76 42.26
N ILE A 121 -1.80 13.38 41.18
CA ILE A 121 -1.56 14.80 40.89
C ILE A 121 -2.42 15.62 41.86
N ILE A 122 -1.81 16.61 42.52
CA ILE A 122 -2.53 17.65 43.23
C ILE A 122 -2.74 18.79 42.24
N GLN A 123 -4.00 19.05 41.88
CA GLN A 123 -4.38 20.13 40.98
C GLN A 123 -5.26 21.14 41.71
N ALA A 124 -5.17 22.40 41.30
CA ALA A 124 -5.99 23.48 41.83
C ALA A 124 -7.46 23.28 41.41
N GLU A 125 -8.42 23.57 42.29
CA GLU A 125 -9.85 23.35 42.01
C GLU A 125 -10.39 24.28 40.92
N GLU A 126 -9.70 25.39 40.64
CA GLU A 126 -10.05 26.36 39.62
C GLU A 126 -9.82 25.84 38.19
N LEU A 127 -9.06 24.74 38.03
CA LEU A 127 -8.85 24.12 36.73
C LEU A 127 -10.10 23.34 36.31
N PRO A 128 -10.76 23.70 35.19
CA PRO A 128 -12.03 23.08 34.79
C PRO A 128 -11.88 21.63 34.30
N GLN A 129 -10.64 21.20 34.02
CA GLN A 129 -10.33 19.88 33.48
C GLN A 129 -9.02 19.34 34.05
N LEU A 130 -8.89 18.02 34.08
CA LEU A 130 -7.66 17.33 34.47
C LEU A 130 -6.50 17.73 33.54
N LEU A 131 -5.31 17.86 34.12
CA LEU A 131 -4.09 18.11 33.35
C LEU A 131 -3.81 17.00 32.34
N CYS A 132 -3.51 17.38 31.10
CA CYS A 132 -3.09 16.46 30.07
C CYS A 132 -1.62 16.04 30.31
N LEU A 133 -1.41 14.78 30.71
CA LEU A 133 -0.07 14.23 30.94
C LEU A 133 0.53 13.50 29.74
N VAL A 134 -0.07 13.64 28.54
CA VAL A 134 0.37 12.89 27.36
C VAL A 134 1.87 13.05 27.12
N GLY A 135 2.40 14.29 27.18
CA GLY A 135 3.82 14.61 27.02
C GLY A 135 4.74 14.30 28.23
N SER A 136 4.19 13.80 29.34
CA SER A 136 4.99 13.54 30.54
C SER A 136 5.71 12.20 30.44
N THR A 137 7.04 12.22 30.60
CA THR A 137 7.87 11.00 30.61
C THR A 137 7.65 10.12 31.85
N LEU A 138 6.96 10.63 32.87
CA LEU A 138 6.64 9.92 34.12
C LEU A 138 5.16 9.54 34.21
N ARG A 139 4.40 9.66 33.11
CA ARG A 139 2.98 9.32 33.08
C ARG A 139 2.77 7.85 33.49
N ALA A 140 1.93 7.64 34.50
CA ALA A 140 1.60 6.30 34.99
C ALA A 140 0.96 5.42 33.89
N PRO A 141 1.25 4.11 33.87
CA PRO A 141 0.54 3.18 32.99
C PRO A 141 -0.91 3.00 33.44
N HIS A 142 -1.78 2.67 32.48
CA HIS A 142 -3.12 2.22 32.80
C HIS A 142 -3.06 0.88 33.57
N GLY A 143 -3.94 0.69 34.56
CA GLY A 143 -3.91 -0.49 35.44
C GLY A 143 -4.02 -1.83 34.69
N CYS A 144 -4.81 -1.87 33.61
CA CYS A 144 -4.87 -3.04 32.72
C CYS A 144 -3.49 -3.40 32.14
N HIS A 145 -2.74 -2.41 31.63
CA HIS A 145 -1.42 -2.67 31.06
C HIS A 145 -0.40 -3.03 32.14
N ALA A 146 -0.48 -2.42 33.34
CA ALA A 146 0.37 -2.78 34.47
C ALA A 146 0.17 -4.25 34.89
N GLN A 147 -1.09 -4.72 34.93
CA GLN A 147 -1.39 -6.12 35.22
C GLN A 147 -0.99 -7.06 34.07
N TYR A 148 -1.14 -6.65 32.81
CA TYR A 148 -0.64 -7.39 31.64
C TYR A 148 0.87 -7.62 31.75
N MET A 149 1.63 -6.55 32.06
CA MET A 149 3.08 -6.61 32.28
C MET A 149 3.45 -7.57 33.42
N ALA A 150 2.74 -7.47 34.54
CA ALA A 150 2.95 -8.37 35.68
C ALA A 150 2.69 -9.85 35.32
N ASN A 151 1.63 -10.13 34.54
CA ASN A 151 1.29 -11.48 34.08
C ASN A 151 2.34 -12.03 33.10
N MET A 152 2.95 -11.16 32.29
CA MET A 152 4.00 -11.53 31.33
C MET A 152 5.39 -11.68 31.98
N GLY A 153 5.55 -11.22 33.24
CA GLY A 153 6.83 -11.18 33.93
C GLY A 153 7.76 -10.03 33.50
N SER A 154 7.23 -9.01 32.81
CA SER A 154 7.96 -7.80 32.41
C SER A 154 7.74 -6.68 33.43
N ILE A 155 8.59 -6.58 34.44
CA ILE A 155 8.41 -5.61 35.55
C ILE A 155 8.75 -4.18 35.12
N ALA A 156 9.78 -4.01 34.32
CA ALA A 156 10.11 -2.74 33.69
C ALA A 156 10.02 -2.84 32.17
N SER A 157 9.69 -1.71 31.53
CA SER A 157 9.58 -1.62 30.08
C SER A 157 10.09 -0.29 29.54
N LEU A 158 10.75 -0.35 28.37
CA LEU A 158 11.04 0.80 27.53
C LEU A 158 10.52 0.50 26.12
N ALA A 159 9.53 1.26 25.66
CA ALA A 159 8.94 1.13 24.34
C ALA A 159 9.25 2.37 23.50
N MET A 160 9.66 2.15 22.25
CA MET A 160 10.08 3.20 21.34
C MET A 160 9.39 3.03 19.99
N ALA A 161 8.85 4.12 19.45
CA ALA A 161 8.08 4.12 18.21
C ALA A 161 8.98 4.03 16.98
N VAL A 162 8.60 3.20 16.02
CA VAL A 162 9.18 3.13 14.67
C VAL A 162 8.14 3.68 13.70
N ILE A 163 8.44 4.83 13.10
CA ILE A 163 7.48 5.60 12.31
C ILE A 163 8.01 5.69 10.88
N VAL A 164 7.27 5.14 9.93
CA VAL A 164 7.60 5.20 8.50
C VAL A 164 6.71 6.23 7.83
N ASN A 165 7.17 6.82 6.72
CA ASN A 165 6.33 7.73 5.96
C ASN A 165 5.39 6.91 5.05
N ASN A 166 4.10 7.23 5.05
CA ASN A 166 3.22 6.72 4.02
C ASN A 166 3.49 7.50 2.74
N GLY A 167 4.05 6.85 1.71
CA GLY A 167 4.18 7.44 0.38
C GLY A 167 2.85 7.61 -0.36
N ASN A 168 1.77 7.00 0.16
CA ASN A 168 0.49 6.85 -0.52
C ASN A 168 -0.67 7.62 0.13
N ASP A 169 -0.43 8.35 1.24
CA ASP A 169 -1.44 9.28 1.70
C ASP A 169 -1.39 10.44 0.71
N GLU A 170 -2.41 10.53 -0.14
CA GLU A 170 -2.73 11.75 -0.88
C GLU A 170 -2.45 12.93 0.02
N VAL A 171 -1.81 13.96 -0.54
CA VAL A 171 -1.60 15.23 0.14
C VAL A 171 -2.97 15.76 0.53
N GLY A 172 -3.49 15.31 1.67
CA GLY A 172 -4.67 15.86 2.27
C GLY A 172 -4.41 17.35 2.41
N SER A 173 -5.46 18.15 2.27
CA SER A 173 -5.43 19.62 2.11
C SER A 173 -4.65 20.40 3.18
N SER A 174 -3.96 19.73 4.11
CA SER A 174 -3.07 20.25 5.14
C SER A 174 -1.56 20.03 4.89
N GLY A 175 -1.13 19.37 3.81
CA GLY A 175 0.30 19.32 3.41
C GLY A 175 1.25 18.64 4.42
N ARG A 176 0.72 17.87 5.38
CA ARG A 176 1.54 17.15 6.38
C ARG A 176 1.66 15.69 5.97
N ASN A 177 2.88 15.27 5.67
CA ASN A 177 3.27 13.87 5.54
C ASN A 177 2.94 13.16 6.87
N THR A 178 1.85 12.39 6.91
CA THR A 178 1.39 11.67 8.10
C THR A 178 2.18 10.38 8.20
N GLY A 179 3.20 10.38 9.04
CA GLY A 179 3.92 9.14 9.37
C GLY A 179 2.95 8.08 9.90
N LYS A 180 3.16 6.82 9.55
CA LYS A 180 2.45 5.65 10.06
C LYS A 180 3.30 4.94 11.11
N LEU A 181 2.68 4.49 12.21
CA LEU A 181 3.35 3.65 13.19
C LEU A 181 3.57 2.25 12.59
N TRP A 182 4.78 1.98 12.09
CA TRP A 182 5.15 0.70 11.50
C TRP A 182 5.29 -0.40 12.56
N GLY A 183 5.82 -0.02 13.73
CA GLY A 183 6.10 -0.94 14.80
C GLY A 183 6.64 -0.25 16.04
N LEU A 184 7.06 -1.06 17.01
CA LEU A 184 7.70 -0.63 18.23
C LEU A 184 9.00 -1.42 18.45
N VAL A 185 10.03 -0.78 18.97
CA VAL A 185 11.12 -1.48 19.66
C VAL A 185 10.78 -1.51 21.14
N VAL A 186 10.56 -2.72 21.67
CA VAL A 186 10.10 -2.93 23.04
C VAL A 186 11.18 -3.65 23.84
N CYS A 187 11.51 -3.09 25.00
CA CYS A 187 12.47 -3.66 25.94
C CYS A 187 11.72 -4.14 27.18
N HIS A 188 12.01 -5.35 27.65
CA HIS A 188 11.48 -5.92 28.89
C HIS A 188 12.58 -6.26 29.88
N HIS A 189 12.34 -5.98 31.16
CA HIS A 189 13.22 -6.36 32.26
C HIS A 189 12.43 -7.12 33.31
N THR A 190 13.05 -8.12 33.90
CA THR A 190 12.46 -8.99 34.93
C THR A 190 12.45 -8.36 36.32
N SER A 191 13.18 -7.26 36.52
CA SER A 191 13.21 -6.45 37.75
C SER A 191 12.92 -4.97 37.44
N PRO A 192 12.66 -4.14 38.46
CA PRO A 192 12.56 -2.70 38.26
C PRO A 192 13.82 -2.14 37.59
N ARG A 193 13.65 -1.22 36.64
CA ARG A 193 14.74 -0.60 35.89
C ARG A 193 14.35 0.77 35.39
N ALA A 194 15.19 1.77 35.64
CA ALA A 194 15.04 3.10 35.08
C ALA A 194 16.25 3.44 34.21
N VAL A 195 15.99 3.86 32.97
CA VAL A 195 17.01 4.34 32.04
C VAL A 195 17.13 5.87 32.13
N PRO A 196 18.33 6.42 32.37
CA PRO A 196 18.55 7.87 32.43
C PRO A 196 18.09 8.57 31.14
N PHE A 197 17.62 9.81 31.27
CA PHE A 197 17.13 10.59 30.14
C PHE A 197 18.14 10.70 28.97
N PRO A 198 19.45 10.92 29.18
CA PRO A 198 20.41 10.99 28.07
C PRO A 198 20.41 9.71 27.22
N LEU A 199 20.29 8.53 27.84
CA LEU A 199 20.29 7.26 27.13
C LEU A 199 18.95 7.01 26.41
N ARG A 200 17.83 7.45 26.99
CA ARG A 200 16.52 7.45 26.30
C ARG A 200 16.53 8.34 25.05
N SER A 201 17.13 9.52 25.15
CA SER A 201 17.29 10.45 24.02
C SER A 201 18.22 9.86 22.94
N ALA A 202 19.29 9.17 23.32
CA ALA A 202 20.15 8.45 22.38
C ALA A 202 19.39 7.35 21.63
N CYS A 203 18.56 6.57 22.33
CA CYS A 203 17.75 5.53 21.71
C CYS A 203 16.67 6.12 20.79
N GLU A 204 16.07 7.26 21.15
CA GLU A 204 15.13 7.97 20.27
C GLU A 204 15.79 8.35 18.94
N PHE A 205 17.03 8.86 18.97
CA PHE A 205 17.79 9.17 17.77
C PHE A 205 18.09 7.92 16.94
N LEU A 206 18.48 6.81 17.59
CA LEU A 206 18.67 5.52 16.93
C LEU A 206 17.38 5.03 16.23
N MET A 207 16.21 5.19 16.86
CA MET A 207 14.93 4.85 16.23
C MET A 207 14.60 5.71 15.01
N GLN A 208 15.03 6.97 14.98
CA GLN A 208 14.87 7.82 13.79
C GLN A 208 15.73 7.30 12.64
N THR A 209 16.99 6.92 12.90
CA THR A 209 17.85 6.31 11.88
C THR A 209 17.28 4.97 11.38
N PHE A 210 16.83 4.12 12.31
CA PHE A 210 16.19 2.84 11.97
C PHE A 210 14.93 3.04 11.12
N SER A 211 14.07 3.98 11.51
CA SER A 211 12.84 4.30 10.77
C SER A 211 13.13 4.78 9.35
N LEU A 212 14.16 5.61 9.17
CA LEU A 212 14.58 6.08 7.85
C LEU A 212 15.05 4.92 6.95
N GLN A 213 15.83 4.00 7.49
CA GLN A 213 16.31 2.84 6.73
C GLN A 213 15.18 1.89 6.37
N ILE A 214 14.27 1.59 7.31
CA ILE A 214 13.08 0.79 7.00
C ILE A 214 12.28 1.44 5.87
N ASN A 215 12.09 2.76 5.92
CA ASN A 215 11.40 3.49 4.86
C ASN A 215 12.13 3.40 3.52
N MET A 216 13.46 3.53 3.49
CA MET A 216 14.25 3.37 2.27
C MET A 216 14.13 1.96 1.68
N GLU A 217 14.23 0.92 2.52
CA GLU A 217 14.08 -0.48 2.08
C GLU A 217 12.70 -0.78 1.52
N MET A 218 11.65 -0.29 2.21
CA MET A 218 10.27 -0.43 1.73
C MET A 218 10.07 0.28 0.38
N GLN A 219 10.58 1.51 0.24
CA GLN A 219 10.49 2.26 -1.01
C GLN A 219 11.24 1.57 -2.16
N LEU A 220 12.44 1.05 -1.91
CA LEU A 220 13.21 0.30 -2.90
C LEU A 220 12.47 -0.98 -3.33
N ALA A 221 11.90 -1.72 -2.38
CA ALA A 221 11.13 -2.93 -2.69
C ALA A 221 9.88 -2.62 -3.53
N THR A 222 9.16 -1.55 -3.21
CA THR A 222 8.02 -1.07 -4.01
C THR A 222 8.47 -0.67 -5.41
N GLN A 223 9.51 0.16 -5.54
CA GLN A 223 10.04 0.60 -6.83
C GLN A 223 10.50 -0.55 -7.72
N LEU A 224 11.18 -1.57 -7.15
CA LEU A 224 11.60 -2.74 -7.91
C LEU A 224 10.40 -3.53 -8.43
N THR A 225 9.35 -3.65 -7.61
CA THR A 225 8.10 -4.34 -7.99
C THR A 225 7.37 -3.58 -9.09
N GLU A 226 7.20 -2.27 -8.95
CA GLU A 226 6.55 -1.41 -9.97
C GLU A 226 7.31 -1.42 -11.29
N ASN A 227 8.65 -1.30 -11.28
CA ASN A 227 9.46 -1.37 -12.49
C ASN A 227 9.32 -2.72 -13.20
N ASN A 228 9.27 -3.82 -12.43
CA ASN A 228 9.08 -5.14 -13.01
C ASN A 228 7.69 -5.29 -13.65
N ILE A 229 6.65 -4.78 -12.98
CA ILE A 229 5.28 -4.77 -13.49
C ILE A 229 5.20 -3.95 -14.78
N LEU A 230 5.68 -2.71 -14.79
CA LEU A 230 5.65 -1.82 -15.96
C LEU A 230 6.40 -2.43 -17.15
N ARG A 231 7.58 -3.02 -16.91
CA ARG A 231 8.36 -3.70 -17.95
C ARG A 231 7.59 -4.89 -18.52
N THR A 232 6.98 -5.69 -17.67
CA THR A 232 6.24 -6.88 -18.09
C THR A 232 4.98 -6.50 -18.85
N GLN A 233 4.22 -5.50 -18.36
CA GLN A 233 3.07 -4.96 -19.08
C GLN A 233 3.45 -4.47 -20.47
N THR A 234 4.53 -3.69 -20.60
CA THR A 234 4.97 -3.16 -21.89
C THR A 234 5.24 -4.30 -22.90
N LEU A 235 5.89 -5.37 -22.44
CA LEU A 235 6.16 -6.54 -23.28
C LEU A 235 4.88 -7.31 -23.64
N LEU A 236 3.96 -7.50 -22.69
CA LEU A 236 2.68 -8.15 -22.96
C LEU A 236 1.81 -7.33 -23.93
N CYS A 237 1.83 -6.01 -23.83
CA CYS A 237 1.13 -5.12 -24.77
C CYS A 237 1.71 -5.21 -26.18
N ASP A 238 3.04 -5.20 -26.32
CA ASP A 238 3.71 -5.37 -27.61
C ASP A 238 3.34 -6.73 -28.26
N MET A 239 3.28 -7.79 -27.45
CA MET A 239 2.85 -9.12 -27.90
C MET A 239 1.38 -9.15 -28.35
N LEU A 240 0.48 -8.43 -27.68
CA LEU A 240 -0.93 -8.35 -28.06
C LEU A 240 -1.17 -7.58 -29.37
N LEU A 241 -0.31 -6.61 -29.66
CA LEU A 241 -0.38 -5.83 -30.91
C LEU A 241 0.18 -6.62 -32.10
N ARG A 242 1.17 -7.50 -31.88
CA ARG A 242 1.87 -8.22 -32.94
C ARG A 242 1.31 -9.62 -33.21
N ASP A 243 0.89 -10.33 -32.18
CA ASP A 243 0.43 -11.73 -32.25
C ASP A 243 -1.03 -11.87 -31.82
N ALA A 244 -1.66 -13.00 -32.20
CA ALA A 244 -2.94 -13.38 -31.65
C ALA A 244 -2.87 -13.44 -30.10
N PRO A 245 -3.97 -13.14 -29.38
CA PRO A 245 -3.99 -13.00 -27.92
C PRO A 245 -3.56 -14.23 -27.10
N ILE A 246 -3.24 -15.34 -27.77
CA ILE A 246 -2.61 -16.53 -27.23
C ILE A 246 -1.15 -16.27 -26.82
N GLY A 247 -0.48 -15.26 -27.40
CA GLY A 247 0.92 -14.93 -27.14
C GLY A 247 1.22 -14.69 -25.66
N ILE A 248 0.31 -14.00 -24.95
CA ILE A 248 0.49 -13.62 -23.53
C ILE A 248 0.54 -14.82 -22.58
N VAL A 249 0.09 -16.00 -23.01
CA VAL A 249 0.17 -17.24 -22.23
C VAL A 249 1.27 -18.16 -22.76
N THR A 250 1.54 -18.14 -24.06
CA THR A 250 2.42 -19.13 -24.72
C THR A 250 3.88 -18.69 -24.85
N GLN A 251 4.17 -17.40 -24.74
CA GLN A 251 5.53 -16.86 -24.85
C GLN A 251 6.06 -16.37 -23.49
N SER A 252 7.32 -15.93 -23.47
CA SER A 252 7.98 -15.38 -22.29
C SER A 252 8.47 -13.95 -22.59
N PRO A 253 8.17 -12.96 -21.72
CA PRO A 253 7.38 -13.07 -20.49
C PRO A 253 5.89 -13.37 -20.76
N SER A 254 5.25 -14.02 -19.79
CA SER A 254 3.84 -14.41 -19.81
C SER A 254 3.03 -13.61 -18.79
N ILE A 255 1.71 -13.78 -18.79
CA ILE A 255 0.84 -13.22 -17.74
C ILE A 255 1.21 -13.66 -16.32
N MET A 256 1.93 -14.78 -16.13
CA MET A 256 2.43 -15.17 -14.81
C MET A 256 3.58 -14.28 -14.32
N ASP A 257 4.32 -13.65 -15.23
CA ASP A 257 5.43 -12.76 -14.88
C ASP A 257 4.95 -11.36 -14.45
N LEU A 258 3.67 -11.06 -14.73
CA LEU A 258 3.05 -9.78 -14.40
C LEU A 258 2.81 -9.60 -12.89
N VAL A 259 2.35 -10.66 -12.23
CA VAL A 259 2.01 -10.67 -10.79
C VAL A 259 2.51 -11.95 -10.16
N LYS A 260 2.83 -11.93 -8.86
CA LYS A 260 3.30 -13.15 -8.18
C LYS A 260 2.13 -14.14 -8.11
N CYS A 261 2.23 -15.25 -8.84
CA CYS A 261 1.22 -16.30 -8.87
C CYS A 261 1.86 -17.66 -9.14
N ASP A 262 1.12 -18.73 -8.83
CA ASP A 262 1.58 -20.10 -9.07
C ASP A 262 1.07 -20.64 -10.41
N GLY A 263 0.01 -20.04 -10.94
CA GLY A 263 -0.50 -20.32 -12.28
C GLY A 263 -1.42 -19.24 -12.80
N ALA A 264 -1.70 -19.28 -14.09
CA ALA A 264 -2.59 -18.37 -14.78
C ALA A 264 -3.32 -19.06 -15.94
N ALA A 265 -4.46 -18.51 -16.34
CA ALA A 265 -5.26 -19.05 -17.43
C ALA A 265 -5.94 -17.95 -18.25
N LEU A 266 -6.02 -18.16 -19.56
CA LEU A 266 -6.90 -17.44 -20.47
C LEU A 266 -8.05 -18.35 -20.88
N TYR A 267 -9.28 -17.89 -20.67
CA TYR A 267 -10.50 -18.50 -21.19
C TYR A 267 -11.10 -17.55 -22.23
N TYR A 268 -11.01 -17.93 -23.51
CA TYR A 268 -11.46 -17.09 -24.62
C TYR A 268 -12.09 -17.93 -25.74
N GLY A 269 -13.32 -17.61 -26.12
CA GLY A 269 -14.01 -18.26 -27.24
C GLY A 269 -14.19 -19.77 -27.04
N ASP A 270 -14.61 -20.19 -25.84
CA ASP A 270 -14.76 -21.59 -25.41
C ASP A 270 -13.45 -22.43 -25.47
N LYS A 271 -12.29 -21.77 -25.52
CA LYS A 271 -10.97 -22.40 -25.48
C LYS A 271 -10.18 -21.96 -24.24
N PHE A 272 -9.26 -22.83 -23.82
CA PHE A 272 -8.47 -22.66 -22.61
C PHE A 272 -6.98 -22.64 -22.94
N TRP A 273 -6.25 -21.71 -22.34
CA TRP A 273 -4.79 -21.70 -22.34
C TRP A 273 -4.32 -21.57 -20.90
N LEU A 274 -3.64 -22.61 -20.40
CA LEU A 274 -3.27 -22.79 -18.99
C LEU A 274 -1.75 -22.77 -18.85
N ILE A 275 -1.24 -22.10 -17.83
CA ILE A 275 0.19 -22.06 -17.51
C ILE A 275 0.38 -22.14 -15.98
N GLY A 276 1.36 -22.94 -15.53
CA GLY A 276 1.62 -23.14 -14.10
C GLY A 276 0.58 -24.02 -13.40
N VAL A 277 0.32 -23.74 -12.12
CA VAL A 277 -0.64 -24.45 -11.27
C VAL A 277 -2.03 -23.85 -11.45
N THR A 278 -2.89 -24.54 -12.20
CA THR A 278 -4.25 -24.08 -12.50
C THR A 278 -5.29 -25.16 -12.16
N PRO A 279 -6.57 -24.79 -12.00
CA PRO A 279 -7.66 -25.76 -12.09
C PRO A 279 -7.72 -26.40 -13.49
N THR A 280 -8.46 -27.50 -13.60
CA THR A 280 -8.75 -28.14 -14.89
C THR A 280 -9.66 -27.27 -15.76
N GLU A 281 -9.71 -27.49 -17.08
CA GLU A 281 -10.59 -26.76 -18.00
C GLU A 281 -12.07 -26.78 -17.56
N ALA A 282 -12.55 -27.94 -17.09
CA ALA A 282 -13.91 -28.08 -16.58
C ALA A 282 -14.15 -27.23 -15.32
N GLN A 283 -13.16 -27.16 -14.42
CA GLN A 283 -13.23 -26.33 -13.22
C GLN A 283 -13.12 -24.84 -13.54
N ILE A 284 -12.30 -24.45 -14.51
CA ILE A 284 -12.20 -23.04 -14.95
C ILE A 284 -13.52 -22.58 -15.56
N LYS A 285 -14.16 -23.43 -16.37
CA LYS A 285 -15.50 -23.14 -16.89
C LYS A 285 -16.53 -22.96 -15.77
N ASP A 286 -16.54 -23.86 -14.79
CA ASP A 286 -17.42 -23.77 -13.62
C ASP A 286 -17.18 -22.48 -12.80
N ILE A 287 -15.92 -22.07 -12.63
CA ILE A 287 -15.56 -20.79 -11.99
C ILE A 287 -16.05 -19.60 -12.82
N ALA A 288 -15.89 -19.62 -14.15
CA ALA A 288 -16.37 -18.57 -15.03
C ALA A 288 -17.90 -18.43 -14.98
N ASP A 289 -18.62 -19.55 -14.99
CA ASP A 289 -20.08 -19.58 -14.85
C ASP A 289 -20.53 -19.02 -13.49
N TRP A 290 -19.86 -19.41 -12.40
CA TRP A 290 -20.09 -18.86 -11.06
C TRP A 290 -19.86 -17.34 -11.00
N LEU A 291 -18.79 -16.83 -11.62
CA LEU A 291 -18.52 -15.39 -11.70
C LEU A 291 -19.59 -14.65 -12.50
N LEU A 292 -20.10 -15.23 -13.58
CA LEU A 292 -21.15 -14.63 -14.38
C LEU A 292 -22.50 -14.59 -13.64
N GLU A 293 -22.81 -15.63 -12.87
CA GLU A 293 -24.08 -15.75 -12.13
C GLU A 293 -24.12 -14.84 -10.89
N TYR A 294 -23.05 -14.84 -10.08
CA TYR A 294 -23.04 -14.16 -8.77
C TYR A 294 -22.27 -12.83 -8.76
N HIS A 295 -21.41 -12.59 -9.75
CA HIS A 295 -20.56 -11.40 -9.85
C HIS A 295 -20.66 -10.69 -11.22
N GLY A 296 -21.75 -10.90 -11.96
CA GLY A 296 -21.93 -10.42 -13.34
C GLY A 296 -21.86 -8.89 -13.53
N ASP A 297 -22.13 -8.12 -12.46
CA ASP A 297 -22.05 -6.66 -12.47
C ASP A 297 -20.62 -6.12 -12.29
N SER A 298 -19.67 -6.97 -11.87
CA SER A 298 -18.27 -6.61 -11.66
C SER A 298 -17.42 -6.84 -12.92
N THR A 299 -16.33 -6.09 -13.06
CA THR A 299 -15.31 -6.35 -14.10
C THR A 299 -14.36 -7.47 -13.70
N GLY A 300 -14.39 -7.94 -12.45
CA GLY A 300 -13.50 -8.99 -11.97
C GLY A 300 -13.75 -9.35 -10.51
N LEU A 301 -12.91 -10.24 -9.97
CA LEU A 301 -12.91 -10.61 -8.56
C LEU A 301 -11.49 -10.95 -8.13
N SER A 302 -11.06 -10.48 -6.96
CA SER A 302 -9.88 -11.00 -6.27
C SER A 302 -10.26 -11.58 -4.91
N THR A 303 -9.67 -12.71 -4.57
CA THR A 303 -9.82 -13.35 -3.26
C THR A 303 -8.57 -14.15 -2.91
N ASP A 304 -8.23 -14.21 -1.62
CA ASP A 304 -7.20 -15.08 -1.07
C ASP A 304 -7.78 -16.46 -0.65
N SER A 305 -9.10 -16.62 -0.66
CA SER A 305 -9.79 -17.89 -0.45
C SER A 305 -11.07 -17.97 -1.28
N LEU A 306 -11.06 -18.83 -2.30
CA LEU A 306 -12.27 -19.17 -3.06
C LEU A 306 -13.36 -19.77 -2.17
N ALA A 307 -12.99 -20.48 -1.10
CA ALA A 307 -13.95 -21.04 -0.15
C ALA A 307 -14.69 -19.93 0.62
N ASP A 308 -13.95 -18.94 1.15
CA ASP A 308 -14.55 -17.84 1.91
C ASP A 308 -15.26 -16.81 1.00
N ALA A 309 -14.85 -16.73 -0.28
CA ALA A 309 -15.57 -15.98 -1.31
C ALA A 309 -16.91 -16.62 -1.72
N GLY A 310 -17.20 -17.85 -1.25
CA GLY A 310 -18.47 -18.53 -1.50
C GLY A 310 -18.52 -19.38 -2.76
N TYR A 311 -17.38 -19.68 -3.40
CA TYR A 311 -17.35 -20.59 -4.56
C TYR A 311 -17.63 -22.05 -4.12
N PRO A 312 -18.73 -22.69 -4.58
CA PRO A 312 -19.12 -24.01 -4.09
C PRO A 312 -18.11 -25.13 -4.40
N GLY A 313 -17.39 -25.02 -5.54
CA GLY A 313 -16.41 -26.00 -5.98
C GLY A 313 -15.05 -25.92 -5.26
N ALA A 314 -14.85 -24.95 -4.36
CA ALA A 314 -13.54 -24.66 -3.76
C ALA A 314 -12.89 -25.87 -3.06
N ALA A 315 -13.69 -26.73 -2.42
CA ALA A 315 -13.18 -27.92 -1.74
C ALA A 315 -12.52 -28.93 -2.70
N SER A 316 -12.94 -28.96 -3.97
CA SER A 316 -12.40 -29.86 -5.00
C SER A 316 -11.08 -29.38 -5.60
N LEU A 317 -10.78 -28.08 -5.50
CA LEU A 317 -9.52 -27.48 -5.96
C LEU A 317 -8.34 -27.82 -5.04
N GLY A 318 -8.63 -28.11 -3.76
CA GLY A 318 -7.64 -28.50 -2.77
C GLY A 318 -6.64 -27.38 -2.43
N ASP A 319 -5.46 -27.78 -1.96
CA ASP A 319 -4.41 -26.84 -1.54
C ASP A 319 -3.62 -26.24 -2.73
N ALA A 320 -3.85 -26.74 -3.95
CA ALA A 320 -3.16 -26.25 -5.16
C ALA A 320 -3.72 -24.90 -5.65
N VAL A 321 -4.99 -24.61 -5.41
CA VAL A 321 -5.63 -23.34 -5.84
C VAL A 321 -6.56 -22.86 -4.73
N CYS A 322 -6.15 -21.81 -4.04
CA CYS A 322 -6.92 -21.19 -2.95
C CYS A 322 -7.26 -19.73 -3.27
N GLY A 323 -6.26 -18.95 -3.70
CA GLY A 323 -6.44 -17.57 -4.11
C GLY A 323 -6.67 -17.46 -5.61
N MET A 324 -7.47 -16.49 -6.01
CA MET A 324 -7.76 -16.18 -7.40
C MET A 324 -7.88 -14.69 -7.60
N ALA A 325 -7.30 -14.18 -8.68
CA ALA A 325 -7.68 -12.91 -9.28
C ALA A 325 -8.22 -13.19 -10.69
N ALA A 326 -9.42 -12.69 -10.99
CA ALA A 326 -10.11 -12.90 -12.24
C ALA A 326 -10.45 -11.54 -12.87
N ALA A 327 -10.12 -11.38 -14.15
CA ALA A 327 -10.39 -10.17 -14.92
C ALA A 327 -11.24 -10.52 -16.15
N ARG A 328 -12.45 -9.98 -16.22
CA ARG A 328 -13.40 -10.23 -17.30
C ARG A 328 -13.05 -9.40 -18.53
N ILE A 329 -12.67 -10.06 -19.62
CA ILE A 329 -12.34 -9.41 -20.89
C ILE A 329 -13.65 -9.04 -21.62
N THR A 330 -14.45 -10.03 -22.02
CA THR A 330 -15.70 -9.79 -22.75
C THR A 330 -16.92 -10.12 -21.86
N SER A 331 -18.10 -10.31 -22.45
CA SER A 331 -19.25 -10.82 -21.69
C SER A 331 -19.07 -12.26 -21.18
N LYS A 332 -18.13 -13.04 -21.77
CA LYS A 332 -17.94 -14.46 -21.46
C LYS A 332 -16.48 -14.89 -21.23
N ASP A 333 -15.54 -14.07 -21.67
CA ASP A 333 -14.11 -14.40 -21.65
C ASP A 333 -13.40 -13.79 -20.44
N PHE A 334 -12.43 -14.52 -19.88
CA PHE A 334 -11.75 -14.16 -18.64
C PHE A 334 -10.25 -14.45 -18.69
N LEU A 335 -9.49 -13.63 -17.96
CA LEU A 335 -8.17 -13.97 -17.48
C LEU A 335 -8.22 -14.35 -16.00
N PHE A 336 -7.40 -15.31 -15.62
CA PHE A 336 -7.27 -15.79 -14.26
C PHE A 336 -5.81 -15.86 -13.85
N TRP A 337 -5.56 -15.51 -12.59
CA TRP A 337 -4.33 -15.78 -11.86
C TRP A 337 -4.68 -16.56 -10.59
N PHE A 338 -3.88 -17.57 -10.28
CA PHE A 338 -4.12 -18.49 -9.18
C PHE A 338 -2.93 -18.52 -8.23
N ARG A 339 -3.24 -18.64 -6.94
CA ARG A 339 -2.26 -18.88 -5.89
C ARG A 339 -2.64 -20.10 -5.07
N SER A 340 -1.65 -20.91 -4.78
CA SER A 340 -1.75 -22.10 -3.95
C SER A 340 -1.98 -21.71 -2.49
N HIS A 341 -2.39 -22.71 -1.70
CA HIS A 341 -2.38 -22.58 -0.27
C HIS A 341 -0.97 -22.27 0.21
N THR A 342 -0.82 -21.16 0.92
CA THR A 342 0.39 -20.92 1.70
C THR A 342 0.10 -21.35 3.12
N ALA A 343 0.73 -22.44 3.57
CA ALA A 343 0.65 -22.87 4.95
C ALA A 343 1.22 -21.77 5.85
N LYS A 344 0.33 -20.93 6.40
CA LYS A 344 0.71 -19.87 7.33
C LYS A 344 0.45 -20.39 8.74
N GLU A 345 1.53 -20.85 9.35
CA GLU A 345 1.58 -21.17 10.76
C GLU A 345 1.69 -19.87 11.56
N ILE A 346 0.61 -19.49 12.24
CA ILE A 346 0.59 -18.30 13.09
C ILE A 346 0.76 -18.77 14.54
N LYS A 347 1.91 -18.43 15.13
CA LYS A 347 2.17 -18.73 16.54
C LYS A 347 1.57 -17.61 17.38
N TRP A 348 0.45 -17.85 18.04
CA TRP A 348 -0.21 -16.85 18.88
C TRP A 348 0.33 -16.86 20.31
N GLY A 349 0.64 -15.67 20.84
CA GLY A 349 1.03 -15.45 22.23
C GLY A 349 -0.16 -15.45 23.20
N GLY A 350 -0.87 -16.56 23.30
CA GLY A 350 -1.93 -16.78 24.31
C GLY A 350 -3.37 -16.58 23.83
N ALA A 351 -3.66 -15.68 22.88
CA ALA A 351 -4.99 -15.53 22.27
C ALA A 351 -4.91 -15.20 20.77
N LYS A 352 -5.90 -15.66 19.99
CA LYS A 352 -6.06 -15.38 18.56
C LYS A 352 -6.74 -14.02 18.34
N HIS A 353 -6.31 -13.28 17.32
CA HIS A 353 -7.00 -12.07 16.88
C HIS A 353 -8.30 -12.39 16.13
N HIS A 354 -9.40 -11.71 16.47
CA HIS A 354 -10.62 -11.72 15.68
C HIS A 354 -10.84 -10.32 15.06
N PRO A 355 -11.09 -10.20 13.74
CA PRO A 355 -11.26 -8.90 13.08
C PRO A 355 -12.40 -8.03 13.63
N ASP A 356 -13.44 -8.67 14.19
CA ASP A 356 -14.58 -7.98 14.80
C ASP A 356 -14.28 -7.45 16.22
N ASP A 357 -13.14 -7.81 16.81
CA ASP A 357 -12.74 -7.31 18.12
C ASP A 357 -12.42 -5.82 18.02
N LYS A 358 -13.20 -5.00 18.74
CA LYS A 358 -12.97 -3.55 18.87
C LYS A 358 -12.48 -3.20 20.27
N ASP A 359 -11.74 -2.11 20.35
CA ASP A 359 -11.33 -1.52 21.62
C ASP A 359 -12.57 -1.12 22.43
N ASP A 360 -12.80 -1.79 23.57
CA ASP A 360 -13.85 -1.43 24.52
C ASP A 360 -13.23 -0.88 25.80
N GLY A 361 -13.34 0.44 25.98
CA GLY A 361 -12.85 1.14 27.17
C GLY A 361 -13.50 0.69 28.49
N ARG A 362 -14.63 -0.02 28.44
CA ARG A 362 -15.31 -0.59 29.62
C ARG A 362 -14.86 -2.01 29.92
N ARG A 363 -14.32 -2.72 28.93
CA ARG A 363 -13.90 -4.13 29.03
C ARG A 363 -12.37 -4.26 28.98
N MET A 364 -11.71 -3.63 29.95
CA MET A 364 -10.26 -3.68 30.09
C MET A 364 -9.82 -4.86 30.97
N HIS A 365 -9.86 -6.08 30.44
CA HIS A 365 -9.32 -7.26 31.13
C HIS A 365 -7.92 -7.60 30.63
N PRO A 366 -6.90 -7.60 31.50
CA PRO A 366 -5.55 -7.96 31.12
C PRO A 366 -5.46 -9.45 30.76
N ARG A 367 -4.66 -9.78 29.74
CA ARG A 367 -4.40 -11.17 29.36
C ARG A 367 -3.76 -11.94 30.53
N SER A 368 -4.26 -13.15 30.78
CA SER A 368 -3.80 -14.03 31.86
C SER A 368 -2.75 -15.06 31.44
N SER A 369 -2.67 -15.41 30.14
CA SER A 369 -1.75 -16.42 29.61
C SER A 369 -1.06 -15.93 28.34
N PHE A 370 0.24 -16.18 28.22
CA PHE A 370 1.06 -15.89 27.04
C PHE A 370 1.60 -17.15 26.37
N LYS A 371 1.08 -18.32 26.75
CA LYS A 371 1.53 -19.60 26.18
C LYS A 371 1.31 -19.60 24.68
N ALA A 372 2.40 -19.88 23.95
CA ALA A 372 2.35 -20.00 22.51
C ALA A 372 1.44 -21.16 22.09
N PHE A 373 0.55 -20.91 21.13
CA PHE A 373 -0.16 -21.97 20.44
C PHE A 373 -0.16 -21.71 18.94
N LEU A 374 -0.18 -22.79 18.17
CA LEU A 374 -0.13 -22.74 16.72
C LEU A 374 -1.55 -22.68 16.15
N GLU A 375 -1.83 -21.67 15.34
CA GLU A 375 -2.95 -21.69 14.41
C GLU A 375 -2.43 -22.05 13.02
N VAL A 376 -2.99 -23.11 12.46
CA VAL A 376 -2.78 -23.45 11.05
C VAL A 376 -3.92 -22.82 10.27
N VAL A 377 -3.64 -21.71 9.58
CA VAL A 377 -4.58 -21.14 8.61
C VAL A 377 -4.65 -22.12 7.45
N LYS A 378 -5.83 -22.65 7.15
CA LYS A 378 -6.05 -23.57 6.03
C LYS A 378 -6.78 -22.87 4.91
N ARG A 379 -6.50 -23.27 3.65
CA ARG A 379 -7.25 -22.85 2.45
C ARG A 379 -7.25 -21.34 2.17
N ARG A 380 -6.12 -20.70 2.44
CA ARG A 380 -5.83 -19.30 2.05
C ARG A 380 -4.49 -19.21 1.35
N SER A 381 -4.41 -18.37 0.33
CA SER A 381 -3.16 -17.97 -0.32
C SER A 381 -2.56 -16.74 0.33
N LEU A 382 -1.44 -16.24 -0.22
CA LEU A 382 -1.05 -14.85 -0.01
C LEU A 382 -2.09 -13.89 -0.60
N PRO A 383 -2.39 -12.77 0.08
CA PRO A 383 -3.32 -11.74 -0.41
C PRO A 383 -2.75 -11.02 -1.63
N TRP A 384 -3.63 -10.58 -2.54
CA TRP A 384 -3.24 -9.81 -3.73
C TRP A 384 -2.94 -8.37 -3.35
N ASP A 385 -1.75 -7.88 -3.69
CA ASP A 385 -1.35 -6.51 -3.39
C ASP A 385 -2.06 -5.53 -4.33
N ASN A 386 -2.29 -4.29 -3.89
CA ASN A 386 -2.96 -3.28 -4.72
C ASN A 386 -2.23 -3.03 -6.06
N VAL A 387 -0.90 -2.99 -6.04
CA VAL A 387 -0.08 -2.80 -7.25
C VAL A 387 -0.26 -3.97 -8.23
N GLU A 388 -0.45 -5.20 -7.72
CA GLU A 388 -0.74 -6.37 -8.56
C GLU A 388 -2.13 -6.27 -9.16
N MET A 389 -3.12 -5.81 -8.39
CA MET A 389 -4.49 -5.61 -8.88
C MET A 389 -4.56 -4.50 -9.93
N ASP A 390 -3.86 -3.38 -9.72
CA ASP A 390 -3.73 -2.31 -10.71
C ASP A 390 -3.08 -2.84 -12.00
N ALA A 391 -2.09 -3.72 -11.86
CA ALA A 391 -1.44 -4.35 -12.99
C ALA A 391 -2.39 -5.22 -13.83
N ILE A 392 -3.20 -6.02 -13.14
CA ILE A 392 -4.24 -6.88 -13.73
C ILE A 392 -5.32 -6.04 -14.41
N HIS A 393 -5.83 -4.99 -13.75
CA HIS A 393 -6.85 -4.11 -14.31
C HIS A 393 -6.34 -3.34 -15.54
N SER A 394 -5.10 -2.88 -15.51
CA SER A 394 -4.49 -2.23 -16.68
C SER A 394 -4.41 -3.17 -17.88
N LEU A 395 -3.92 -4.42 -17.67
CA LEU A 395 -3.90 -5.43 -18.74
C LEU A 395 -5.32 -5.75 -19.24
N GLN A 396 -6.29 -5.84 -18.34
CA GLN A 396 -7.69 -6.09 -18.67
C GLN A 396 -8.27 -5.00 -19.59
N LEU A 397 -8.02 -3.72 -19.29
CA LEU A 397 -8.50 -2.60 -20.09
C LEU A 397 -7.90 -2.64 -21.50
N ILE A 398 -6.61 -2.93 -21.61
CA ILE A 398 -5.90 -3.04 -22.89
C ILE A 398 -6.50 -4.17 -23.73
N LEU A 399 -6.69 -5.34 -23.13
CA LEU A 399 -7.31 -6.48 -23.81
C LEU A 399 -8.74 -6.18 -24.24
N ARG A 400 -9.53 -5.51 -23.40
CA ARG A 400 -10.90 -5.09 -23.73
C ARG A 400 -10.94 -4.20 -24.97
N GLY A 401 -9.98 -3.28 -25.12
CA GLY A 401 -9.82 -2.48 -26.34
C GLY A 401 -9.50 -3.37 -27.54
N SER A 402 -8.41 -4.13 -27.46
CA SER A 402 -7.93 -4.97 -28.57
C SER A 402 -8.96 -6.00 -29.05
N PHE A 403 -9.71 -6.63 -28.14
CA PHE A 403 -10.71 -7.64 -28.50
C PHE A 403 -12.00 -7.05 -29.05
N LYS A 404 -12.42 -5.85 -28.63
CA LYS A 404 -13.56 -5.16 -29.26
C LYS A 404 -13.25 -4.80 -30.71
N ASP A 405 -12.05 -4.30 -30.98
CA ASP A 405 -11.61 -3.99 -32.35
C ASP A 405 -11.60 -5.25 -33.25
N ILE A 406 -11.27 -6.41 -32.67
CA ILE A 406 -11.29 -7.71 -33.38
C ILE A 406 -12.73 -8.20 -33.63
N ASP A 407 -13.67 -8.00 -32.70
CA ASP A 407 -15.07 -8.45 -32.85
C ASP A 407 -15.88 -7.52 -33.78
N ASP A 408 -15.57 -6.21 -33.80
CA ASP A 408 -16.17 -5.21 -34.70
C ASP A 408 -15.64 -5.31 -36.15
N SER A 409 -14.42 -5.83 -36.31
CA SER A 409 -13.87 -6.31 -37.57
C SER A 409 -14.65 -7.56 -38.02
N LYS A 410 -15.71 -7.35 -38.81
CA LYS A 410 -16.53 -8.42 -39.41
C LYS A 410 -15.69 -9.40 -40.23
N ASN A 411 -15.12 -10.42 -39.59
CA ASN A 411 -14.58 -11.62 -40.22
C ASN A 411 -14.44 -12.77 -39.21
N LYS A 412 -15.58 -13.17 -38.61
CA LYS A 412 -15.69 -14.39 -37.78
C LYS A 412 -15.21 -15.68 -38.47
N THR A 413 -15.03 -15.66 -39.80
CA THR A 413 -14.65 -16.82 -40.62
C THR A 413 -13.26 -16.73 -41.26
N MET A 414 -12.59 -15.57 -41.25
CA MET A 414 -11.27 -15.41 -41.89
C MET A 414 -10.11 -15.49 -40.87
N VAL A 415 -10.38 -15.19 -39.60
CA VAL A 415 -9.37 -15.18 -38.52
C VAL A 415 -8.93 -16.59 -38.12
N HIS A 416 -9.83 -17.59 -38.15
CA HIS A 416 -9.44 -18.99 -37.89
C HIS A 416 -8.49 -19.56 -38.96
N ALA A 417 -8.49 -19.01 -40.17
CA ALA A 417 -7.58 -19.41 -41.25
C ALA A 417 -6.29 -18.58 -41.27
N GLN A 418 -6.34 -17.29 -40.92
CA GLN A 418 -5.16 -16.42 -40.80
C GLN A 418 -4.30 -16.70 -39.55
N MET A 419 -4.83 -17.40 -38.55
CA MET A 419 -4.09 -17.80 -37.34
C MET A 419 -2.89 -18.74 -37.60
N ASN A 420 -2.78 -19.27 -38.83
CA ASN A 420 -1.65 -20.11 -39.26
C ASN A 420 -0.74 -19.45 -40.31
N ASP A 421 -1.06 -18.28 -40.84
CA ASP A 421 -0.29 -17.72 -41.94
C ASP A 421 -0.34 -16.18 -42.00
N LEU A 422 0.86 -15.61 -42.02
CA LEU A 422 1.26 -14.26 -42.48
C LEU A 422 1.63 -13.20 -41.42
N LYS A 423 2.96 -13.04 -41.36
CA LYS A 423 3.76 -11.87 -41.00
C LYS A 423 3.32 -10.56 -41.70
N LEU A 424 3.59 -9.47 -40.98
CA LEU A 424 3.93 -8.11 -41.42
C LEU A 424 2.81 -7.30 -42.12
N GLN A 425 2.43 -6.17 -41.50
CA GLN A 425 2.86 -4.80 -41.90
C GLN A 425 1.80 -3.74 -41.55
N GLY A 426 2.15 -2.76 -40.70
CA GLY A 426 1.36 -1.54 -40.49
C GLY A 426 1.61 -0.81 -39.16
N ASP A 427 2.86 -0.47 -38.84
CA ASP A 427 3.33 -0.53 -37.44
C ASP A 427 3.79 0.78 -36.75
N GLU A 428 3.58 1.99 -37.29
CA GLU A 428 4.15 3.19 -36.62
C GLU A 428 3.16 4.31 -36.29
N LEU A 429 2.10 4.52 -37.09
CA LEU A 429 1.16 5.62 -36.86
C LEU A 429 0.10 5.32 -35.79
N ASN A 430 -0.31 4.06 -35.64
CA ASN A 430 -1.31 3.67 -34.64
C ASN A 430 -0.71 3.58 -33.21
N SER A 431 0.56 3.21 -33.08
CA SER A 431 1.23 3.08 -31.79
C SER A 431 1.39 4.41 -31.07
N ALA A 432 1.78 5.48 -31.79
CA ALA A 432 1.92 6.82 -31.22
C ALA A 432 0.55 7.40 -30.79
N ALA A 433 -0.50 7.12 -31.57
CA ALA A 433 -1.86 7.55 -31.25
C ALA A 433 -2.40 6.82 -29.99
N CYS A 434 -2.18 5.52 -29.86
CA CYS A 434 -2.62 4.74 -28.70
C CYS A 434 -1.85 5.10 -27.41
N GLU A 435 -0.54 5.38 -27.49
CA GLU A 435 0.21 5.89 -26.33
C GLU A 435 -0.29 7.26 -25.86
N MET A 436 -0.63 8.16 -26.79
CA MET A 436 -1.25 9.44 -26.44
C MET A 436 -2.59 9.25 -25.74
N VAL A 437 -3.47 8.39 -26.25
CA VAL A 437 -4.77 8.11 -25.61
C VAL A 437 -4.59 7.58 -24.19
N ARG A 438 -3.64 6.65 -23.98
CA ARG A 438 -3.34 6.10 -22.64
C ARG A 438 -2.85 7.19 -21.67
N VAL A 439 -1.92 8.05 -22.08
CA VAL A 439 -1.41 9.16 -21.26
C VAL A 439 -2.53 10.16 -20.94
N ILE A 440 -3.44 10.38 -21.88
CA ILE A 440 -4.59 11.28 -21.71
C ILE A 440 -5.56 10.72 -20.67
N GLU A 441 -5.91 9.43 -20.76
CA GLU A 441 -6.94 8.82 -19.90
C GLU A 441 -6.49 8.56 -18.45
N THR A 442 -5.20 8.28 -18.21
CA THR A 442 -4.68 7.98 -16.87
C THR A 442 -4.12 9.19 -16.12
N ALA A 443 -4.14 10.38 -16.72
CA ALA A 443 -3.61 11.58 -16.08
C ALA A 443 -4.54 12.11 -14.97
N HIS A 444 -3.97 12.41 -13.80
CA HIS A 444 -4.65 13.10 -12.68
C HIS A 444 -4.75 14.63 -12.90
N ALA A 445 -4.82 15.07 -14.15
CA ALA A 445 -5.01 16.45 -14.55
C ALA A 445 -6.02 16.49 -15.72
N PRO A 446 -6.83 17.55 -15.86
CA PRO A 446 -7.77 17.64 -16.98
C PRO A 446 -6.99 17.79 -18.28
N ILE A 447 -7.16 16.83 -19.19
CA ILE A 447 -6.55 16.87 -20.52
C ILE A 447 -7.64 16.96 -21.58
N LEU A 448 -7.48 17.95 -22.46
CA LEU A 448 -8.38 18.30 -23.54
C LEU A 448 -7.61 18.18 -24.86
N GLY A 449 -8.08 17.34 -25.77
CA GLY A 449 -7.59 17.25 -27.15
C GLY A 449 -8.56 17.95 -28.08
N VAL A 450 -8.04 18.76 -29.00
CA VAL A 450 -8.80 19.37 -30.09
C VAL A 450 -8.12 19.16 -31.44
N ASP A 451 -8.91 19.08 -32.50
CA ASP A 451 -8.41 19.05 -33.87
C ASP A 451 -8.09 20.46 -34.41
N SER A 452 -7.65 20.54 -35.66
CA SER A 452 -7.32 21.81 -36.30
C SER A 452 -8.49 22.77 -36.49
N ALA A 453 -9.73 22.30 -36.34
CA ALA A 453 -10.94 23.10 -36.37
C ALA A 453 -11.41 23.52 -34.97
N GLY A 454 -10.66 23.16 -33.91
CA GLY A 454 -11.03 23.44 -32.51
C GLY A 454 -12.15 22.52 -32.00
N ILE A 455 -12.38 21.38 -32.66
CA ILE A 455 -13.36 20.37 -32.26
C ILE A 455 -12.69 19.38 -31.32
N VAL A 456 -13.37 19.07 -30.21
CA VAL A 456 -12.84 18.17 -29.19
C VAL A 456 -12.73 16.73 -29.72
N ASN A 457 -11.51 16.19 -29.64
CA ASN A 457 -11.16 14.81 -29.99
C ASN A 457 -10.44 14.05 -28.84
N GLY A 458 -10.27 14.69 -27.68
CA GLY A 458 -9.78 14.05 -26.47
C GLY A 458 -10.41 14.68 -25.24
N TRP A 459 -10.97 13.86 -24.36
CA TRP A 459 -11.63 14.31 -23.13
C TRP A 459 -11.45 13.26 -22.04
N ASN A 460 -10.53 13.50 -21.11
CA ASN A 460 -10.22 12.49 -20.10
C ASN A 460 -11.23 12.45 -18.94
N SER A 461 -11.14 11.38 -18.13
CA SER A 461 -12.03 11.13 -16.99
C SER A 461 -12.01 12.28 -15.97
N TYR A 462 -10.83 12.87 -15.72
CA TYR A 462 -10.67 13.99 -14.80
C TYR A 462 -11.34 15.28 -15.33
N ALA A 463 -11.27 15.55 -16.63
CA ALA A 463 -12.01 16.64 -17.25
C ALA A 463 -13.53 16.43 -17.17
N ALA A 464 -14.00 15.19 -17.37
CA ALA A 464 -15.42 14.85 -17.23
C ALA A 464 -15.92 15.00 -15.79
N GLU A 465 -15.11 14.60 -14.81
CA GLU A 465 -15.42 14.78 -13.40
C GLU A 465 -15.43 16.26 -13.00
N LEU A 466 -14.51 17.08 -13.51
CA LEU A 466 -14.42 18.50 -13.16
C LEU A 466 -15.54 19.35 -13.77
N THR A 467 -15.97 19.05 -15.00
CA THR A 467 -17.01 19.84 -15.68
C THR A 467 -18.41 19.26 -15.51
N GLY A 468 -18.53 17.99 -15.12
CA GLY A 468 -19.78 17.24 -15.13
C GLY A 468 -20.28 16.86 -16.53
N LEU A 469 -19.43 16.97 -17.57
CA LEU A 469 -19.75 16.58 -18.95
C LEU A 469 -19.04 15.27 -19.32
N PRO A 470 -19.77 14.17 -19.57
CA PRO A 470 -19.15 12.89 -19.95
C PRO A 470 -18.47 13.00 -21.33
N ALA A 471 -17.41 12.21 -21.53
CA ALA A 471 -16.61 12.24 -22.77
C ALA A 471 -17.47 12.00 -24.01
N GLU A 472 -18.43 11.07 -23.97
CA GLU A 472 -19.36 10.80 -25.08
C GLU A 472 -20.15 12.03 -25.54
N GLU A 473 -20.43 12.97 -24.64
CA GLU A 473 -21.13 14.21 -24.95
C GLU A 473 -20.20 15.39 -25.24
N ALA A 474 -18.94 15.32 -24.82
CA ALA A 474 -17.93 16.35 -25.06
C ALA A 474 -17.27 16.19 -26.43
N MET A 475 -17.10 14.94 -26.89
CA MET A 475 -16.48 14.62 -28.17
C MET A 475 -17.30 15.18 -29.34
N GLY A 476 -16.63 15.86 -30.27
CA GLY A 476 -17.26 16.49 -31.42
C GLY A 476 -17.87 17.89 -31.16
N LYS A 477 -17.82 18.41 -29.93
CA LYS A 477 -18.20 19.80 -29.62
C LYS A 477 -17.07 20.78 -29.90
N SER A 478 -17.41 22.04 -30.15
CA SER A 478 -16.42 23.12 -30.28
C SER A 478 -15.93 23.55 -28.90
N LEU A 479 -14.62 23.49 -28.65
CA LEU A 479 -14.04 23.97 -27.39
C LEU A 479 -14.37 25.46 -27.17
N VAL A 480 -14.27 26.27 -28.23
CA VAL A 480 -14.42 27.73 -28.19
C VAL A 480 -15.88 28.17 -28.05
N HIS A 481 -16.82 27.47 -28.69
CA HIS A 481 -18.21 27.93 -28.73
C HIS A 481 -19.12 27.20 -27.72
N ASP A 482 -18.86 25.93 -27.45
CA ASP A 482 -19.79 25.09 -26.69
C ASP A 482 -19.35 24.87 -25.24
N LEU A 483 -18.04 24.88 -24.97
CA LEU A 483 -17.47 24.38 -23.71
C LEU A 483 -16.82 25.45 -22.83
N VAL A 484 -16.42 26.59 -23.36
CA VAL A 484 -15.85 27.70 -22.58
C VAL A 484 -16.90 28.77 -22.24
N LEU A 485 -16.68 29.52 -21.16
CA LEU A 485 -17.48 30.70 -20.83
C LEU A 485 -17.18 31.85 -21.80
N GLU A 486 -18.15 32.76 -21.99
CA GLU A 486 -18.02 33.88 -22.94
C GLU A 486 -16.76 34.73 -22.69
N GLU A 487 -16.36 34.89 -21.43
CA GLU A 487 -15.17 35.62 -21.00
C GLU A 487 -13.85 35.01 -21.50
N SER A 488 -13.82 33.70 -21.82
CA SER A 488 -12.62 32.98 -22.25
C SER A 488 -12.57 32.70 -23.75
N ILE A 489 -13.63 33.05 -24.52
CA ILE A 489 -13.72 32.75 -25.96
C ILE A 489 -12.56 33.36 -26.75
N GLU A 490 -12.30 34.67 -26.59
CA GLU A 490 -11.25 35.36 -27.34
C GLU A 490 -9.85 34.82 -26.98
N THR A 491 -9.64 34.53 -25.70
CA THR A 491 -8.38 33.99 -25.18
C THR A 491 -8.09 32.60 -25.77
N VAL A 492 -9.08 31.70 -25.75
CA VAL A 492 -8.91 30.33 -26.27
C VAL A 492 -8.80 30.31 -27.79
N ALA A 493 -9.56 31.16 -28.50
CA ALA A 493 -9.44 31.27 -29.96
C ALA A 493 -8.04 31.74 -30.39
N LYS A 494 -7.47 32.70 -29.65
CA LYS A 494 -6.09 33.16 -29.87
C LYS A 494 -5.06 32.06 -29.57
N MET A 495 -5.25 31.34 -28.47
CA MET A 495 -4.38 30.22 -28.08
C MET A 495 -4.34 29.12 -29.16
N LEU A 496 -5.51 28.70 -29.66
CA LEU A 496 -5.58 27.71 -30.74
C LEU A 496 -4.97 28.22 -32.05
N TYR A 497 -5.16 29.50 -32.37
CA TYR A 497 -4.54 30.13 -33.53
C TYR A 497 -3.00 30.12 -33.46
N ASN A 498 -2.44 30.39 -32.28
CA ASN A 498 -1.00 30.33 -32.04
C ASN A 498 -0.47 28.88 -32.12
N ALA A 499 -1.19 27.93 -31.50
CA ALA A 499 -0.82 26.51 -31.51
C ALA A 499 -0.77 25.94 -32.94
N LEU A 500 -1.69 26.32 -33.83
CA LEU A 500 -1.68 25.92 -35.25
C LEU A 500 -0.46 26.44 -36.03
N ARG A 501 0.22 27.47 -35.51
CA ARG A 501 1.45 28.04 -36.07
C ARG A 501 2.72 27.49 -35.39
N GLY A 502 2.55 26.56 -34.44
CA GLY A 502 3.64 25.97 -33.66
C GLY A 502 4.13 26.86 -32.51
N GLU A 503 3.33 27.86 -32.10
CA GLU A 503 3.64 28.74 -30.98
C GLU A 503 2.84 28.29 -29.74
N GLU A 504 3.56 27.95 -28.66
CA GLU A 504 2.95 27.52 -27.37
C GLU A 504 2.71 28.74 -26.46
N ASP A 505 1.47 28.93 -26.01
CA ASP A 505 1.11 29.93 -25.01
C ASP A 505 1.19 29.36 -23.59
N LYS A 506 1.68 30.15 -22.62
CA LYS A 506 1.86 29.76 -21.21
C LYS A 506 1.11 30.69 -20.27
N ASN A 507 0.65 30.16 -19.14
CA ASN A 507 -0.17 30.82 -18.13
C ASN A 507 -1.49 31.38 -18.68
N VAL A 508 -2.16 30.61 -19.55
CA VAL A 508 -3.47 30.98 -20.09
C VAL A 508 -4.58 30.45 -19.21
N GLU A 509 -5.41 31.35 -18.68
CA GLU A 509 -6.60 30.98 -17.90
C GLU A 509 -7.80 30.71 -18.81
N ILE A 510 -8.34 29.50 -18.72
CA ILE A 510 -9.51 29.03 -19.48
C ILE A 510 -10.62 28.70 -18.49
N LYS A 511 -11.74 29.43 -18.58
CA LYS A 511 -12.93 29.13 -17.79
C LYS A 511 -13.88 28.24 -18.57
N LEU A 512 -14.19 27.07 -18.02
CA LEU A 512 -15.07 26.09 -18.63
C LEU A 512 -16.51 26.18 -18.10
N ARG A 513 -17.48 25.87 -18.96
CA ARG A 513 -18.87 25.65 -18.57
C ARG A 513 -18.98 24.36 -17.78
N THR A 514 -19.83 24.35 -16.76
CA THR A 514 -20.15 23.16 -15.96
C THR A 514 -21.57 22.67 -16.24
N PHE A 515 -21.78 21.36 -16.14
CA PHE A 515 -22.99 20.66 -16.55
C PHE A 515 -23.54 19.79 -15.41
N GLY A 516 -24.85 19.51 -15.46
CA GLY A 516 -25.53 18.64 -14.48
C GLY A 516 -25.41 19.14 -13.03
N PRO A 517 -25.09 18.26 -12.05
CA PRO A 517 -25.03 18.61 -10.62
C PRO A 517 -23.90 19.60 -10.27
N GLN A 518 -23.03 19.92 -11.24
CA GLN A 518 -21.91 20.84 -11.07
C GLN A 518 -22.17 22.25 -11.59
N MET A 519 -23.38 22.57 -12.08
CA MET A 519 -23.76 23.88 -12.64
C MET A 519 -23.49 25.11 -11.73
N GLN A 520 -23.21 24.92 -10.44
CA GLN A 520 -22.87 26.01 -9.50
C GLN A 520 -21.37 26.15 -9.22
N LYS A 521 -20.51 25.31 -9.81
CA LYS A 521 -19.05 25.39 -9.66
C LYS A 521 -18.43 26.08 -10.87
N GLU A 522 -17.48 26.98 -10.63
CA GLU A 522 -16.64 27.59 -11.67
C GLU A 522 -15.37 26.74 -11.82
N VAL A 523 -15.08 26.29 -13.05
CA VAL A 523 -13.86 25.51 -13.35
C VAL A 523 -12.92 26.41 -14.14
N ILE A 524 -11.76 26.69 -13.55
CA ILE A 524 -10.70 27.49 -14.16
C ILE A 524 -9.50 26.59 -14.38
N LEU A 525 -9.11 26.41 -15.64
CA LEU A 525 -7.90 25.70 -16.04
C LEU A 525 -6.81 26.71 -16.35
N VAL A 526 -5.59 26.45 -15.88
CA VAL A 526 -4.41 27.24 -16.23
C VAL A 526 -3.51 26.38 -17.10
N VAL A 527 -3.36 26.76 -18.37
CA VAL A 527 -2.44 26.12 -19.31
C VAL A 527 -1.05 26.68 -19.07
N ASN A 528 -0.12 25.85 -18.60
CA ASN A 528 1.24 26.25 -18.19
C ASN A 528 2.30 26.01 -19.25
#